data_AF-A0A9E2TQW9-F1
#
_entry.id   AF-A0A9E2TQW9-F1
#
_cell.length_a   1.000
_cell.length_b   1.000
_cell.length_c   1.000
_cell.angle_alpha   90.00
_cell.angle_beta   90.00
_cell.angle_gamma   90.00
#
_symmetry.space_group_name_H-M   'P 1'
#
loop_
_entity.id
_entity.type
_entity.pdbx_description
1 polymer ?
#
loop_
_entity_poly.entity_id
_entity_poly.type
_entity_poly.pdbx_seq_one_letter_code
_entity_poly.pdbx_strand_id
1 'polypeptide(L)'
;MKKMLKFSVLSLLLISLSCAQHEDALWEISPESGVPVIEQTVDDIQFKFCLLNEFGEPSTVFNEGANFSIYFAVTNNWKEEIYIYPGYAFSDEFCEVYRSDDLQNLGKPFALKGVGIGGFPFAVGESYIFEQPWLDERETTWNWEHGLFESTHQVPLPKGNYYTEVKHQFEYALPNVEGKRYTDTLFFKINFKIL
;
A
#
# COMPACT_ATOMS: atom_id res chain seq x y z
N MET A 1 -32.86 18.53 66.84
CA MET A 1 -31.57 19.18 66.52
C MET A 1 -30.82 18.30 65.53
N LYS A 2 -30.43 18.91 64.39
CA LYS A 2 -29.73 18.29 63.26
C LYS A 2 -28.36 17.73 63.65
N LYS A 3 -28.00 16.54 63.16
CA LYS A 3 -26.62 16.19 62.83
C LYS A 3 -26.62 15.45 61.49
N MET A 4 -26.31 16.18 60.43
CA MET A 4 -26.04 15.63 59.10
C MET A 4 -24.65 14.99 59.13
N LEU A 5 -24.58 13.67 58.94
CA LEU A 5 -23.32 12.95 58.77
C LEU A 5 -22.94 13.03 57.28
N LYS A 6 -21.93 13.82 56.95
CA LYS A 6 -21.37 13.93 55.60
C LYS A 6 -20.50 12.71 55.32
N PHE A 7 -20.96 11.79 54.48
CA PHE A 7 -20.09 10.77 53.88
C PHE A 7 -19.49 11.32 52.59
N SER A 8 -18.18 11.54 52.62
CA SER A 8 -17.37 11.93 51.48
C SER A 8 -17.14 10.70 50.61
N VAL A 9 -17.63 10.72 49.37
CA VAL A 9 -17.33 9.70 48.36
C VAL A 9 -15.94 10.01 47.82
N LEU A 10 -14.96 9.23 48.26
CA LEU A 10 -13.59 9.27 47.77
C LEU A 10 -13.57 8.57 46.39
N SER A 11 -13.73 9.35 45.32
CA SER A 11 -13.58 8.85 43.94
C SER A 11 -12.13 8.46 43.69
N LEU A 12 -11.84 7.16 43.66
CA LEU A 12 -10.58 6.64 43.12
C LEU A 12 -10.53 6.97 41.62
N LEU A 13 -9.69 7.95 41.28
CA LEU A 13 -9.23 8.17 39.91
C LEU A 13 -8.32 6.99 39.53
N LEU A 14 -8.88 6.00 38.84
CA LEU A 14 -8.10 5.03 38.08
C LEU A 14 -7.47 5.79 36.91
N ILE A 15 -6.21 6.19 37.07
CA ILE A 15 -5.37 6.63 35.97
C ILE A 15 -5.09 5.37 35.14
N SER A 16 -5.93 5.10 34.15
CA SER A 16 -5.57 4.18 33.09
C SER A 16 -4.39 4.79 32.36
N LEU A 17 -3.19 4.24 32.58
CA LEU A 17 -2.11 4.34 31.60
C LEU A 17 -2.65 3.70 30.32
N SER A 18 -3.15 4.52 29.39
CA SER A 18 -3.26 4.06 28.01
C SER A 18 -1.83 3.91 27.52
N CYS A 19 -1.35 2.67 27.48
CA CYS A 19 -0.27 2.32 26.58
C CYS A 19 -0.74 2.80 25.21
N ALA A 20 -0.10 3.83 24.66
CA ALA A 20 -0.32 4.23 23.28
C ALA A 20 0.15 3.04 22.43
N GLN A 21 -0.77 2.18 22.01
CA GLN A 21 -0.54 1.35 20.85
C GLN A 21 -0.38 2.34 19.69
N HIS A 22 0.79 2.36 19.06
CA HIS A 22 0.92 2.95 17.75
C HIS A 22 -0.11 2.25 16.85
N GLU A 23 -1.20 2.93 16.52
CA GLU A 23 -2.11 2.47 15.49
C GLU A 23 -1.35 2.63 14.18
N ASP A 24 -0.87 1.51 13.64
CA ASP A 24 -0.37 1.44 12.27
C ASP A 24 -1.44 2.05 11.33
N ALA A 25 -1.02 2.91 10.40
CA ALA A 25 -1.95 3.56 9.49
C ALA A 25 -2.47 2.56 8.44
N LEU A 26 -3.65 1.99 8.72
CA LEU A 26 -4.34 1.04 7.85
C LEU A 26 -5.43 1.72 7.03
N TRP A 27 -5.32 1.60 5.71
CA TRP A 27 -6.34 1.98 4.75
C TRP A 27 -6.80 0.76 3.96
N GLU A 28 -8.09 0.48 4.04
CA GLU A 28 -8.71 -0.69 3.42
C GLU A 28 -9.93 -0.26 2.62
N ILE A 29 -10.06 -0.78 1.38
CA ILE A 29 -11.27 -0.65 0.57
C ILE A 29 -11.84 -2.02 0.22
N SER A 30 -13.13 -2.05 -0.09
CA SER A 30 -13.85 -3.25 -0.51
C SER A 30 -14.83 -2.95 -1.65
N PRO A 31 -15.32 -3.97 -2.37
CA PRO A 31 -16.34 -3.80 -3.41
C PRO A 31 -17.60 -3.06 -2.94
N GLU A 32 -17.99 -3.27 -1.68
CA GLU A 32 -19.19 -2.70 -1.07
C GLU A 32 -19.04 -1.22 -0.73
N SER A 33 -17.80 -0.73 -0.60
CA SER A 33 -17.52 0.67 -0.27
C SER A 33 -17.86 1.64 -1.39
N GLY A 34 -17.90 1.17 -2.65
CA GLY A 34 -18.06 2.00 -3.85
C GLY A 34 -16.86 2.91 -4.15
N VAL A 35 -15.77 2.82 -3.39
CA VAL A 35 -14.53 3.59 -3.58
C VAL A 35 -13.44 2.64 -4.07
N PRO A 36 -13.01 2.75 -5.35
CA PRO A 36 -12.04 1.81 -5.93
C PRO A 36 -10.57 2.26 -5.81
N VAL A 37 -10.29 3.35 -5.09
CA VAL A 37 -8.95 3.93 -4.96
C VAL A 37 -8.67 4.29 -3.51
N ILE A 38 -7.52 3.88 -3.00
CA ILE A 38 -6.94 4.45 -1.79
C ILE A 38 -6.00 5.57 -2.22
N GLU A 39 -6.22 6.79 -1.74
CA GLU A 39 -5.33 7.93 -1.95
C GLU A 39 -5.08 8.63 -0.61
N GLN A 40 -3.82 8.68 -0.18
CA GLN A 40 -3.42 9.17 1.15
C GLN A 40 -2.12 9.95 1.07
N THR A 41 -1.98 10.95 1.91
CA THR A 41 -0.73 11.73 2.02
C THR A 41 -0.16 11.56 3.42
N VAL A 42 1.09 11.10 3.51
CA VAL A 42 1.86 10.98 4.76
C VAL A 42 3.17 11.70 4.56
N ASP A 43 3.54 12.59 5.47
CA ASP A 43 4.76 13.40 5.38
C ASP A 43 4.93 14.06 4.01
N ASP A 44 3.87 14.69 3.48
CA ASP A 44 3.86 15.33 2.15
C ASP A 44 4.27 14.39 0.98
N ILE A 45 4.18 13.08 1.16
CA ILE A 45 4.30 12.06 0.12
C ILE A 45 2.91 11.47 -0.10
N GLN A 46 2.41 11.57 -1.32
CA GLN A 46 1.11 10.99 -1.67
C GLN A 46 1.29 9.57 -2.19
N PHE A 47 0.44 8.68 -1.70
CA PHE A 47 0.32 7.29 -2.11
C PHE A 47 -1.04 7.12 -2.78
N LYS A 48 -1.06 6.44 -3.93
CA LYS A 48 -2.27 6.03 -4.62
C LYS A 48 -2.20 4.54 -4.93
N PHE A 49 -3.18 3.79 -4.46
CA PHE A 49 -3.29 2.35 -4.67
C PHE A 49 -4.67 1.98 -5.20
N CYS A 50 -4.72 1.34 -6.36
CA CYS A 50 -5.95 0.82 -6.94
C CYS A 50 -5.67 -0.40 -7.83
N LEU A 51 -6.73 -1.14 -8.15
CA LEU A 51 -6.71 -2.10 -9.25
C LEU A 51 -7.39 -1.46 -10.47
N LEU A 52 -6.81 -1.65 -11.65
CA LEU A 52 -7.35 -1.12 -12.90
C LEU A 52 -7.99 -2.24 -13.72
N ASN A 53 -9.12 -1.96 -14.35
CA ASN A 53 -9.72 -2.87 -15.35
C ASN A 53 -8.97 -2.80 -16.69
N GLU A 54 -9.43 -3.55 -17.68
CA GLU A 54 -8.86 -3.59 -19.05
C GLU A 54 -8.93 -2.24 -19.80
N PHE A 55 -9.72 -1.28 -19.32
CA PHE A 55 -9.83 0.08 -19.85
C PHE A 55 -8.95 1.08 -19.09
N GLY A 56 -8.19 0.65 -18.08
CA GLY A 56 -7.36 1.51 -17.24
C GLY A 56 -8.16 2.26 -16.17
N GLU A 57 -9.40 1.87 -15.89
CA GLU A 57 -10.25 2.51 -14.89
C GLU A 57 -10.18 1.77 -13.55
N PRO A 58 -10.10 2.49 -12.40
CA PRO A 58 -10.11 1.86 -11.09
C PRO A 58 -11.38 1.02 -10.84
N SER A 59 -11.21 -0.23 -10.41
CA SER A 59 -12.31 -1.14 -10.06
C SER A 59 -11.91 -2.09 -8.93
N THR A 60 -12.90 -2.58 -8.19
CA THR A 60 -12.76 -3.67 -7.21
C THR A 60 -13.62 -4.89 -7.58
N VAL A 61 -14.28 -4.85 -8.74
CA VAL A 61 -15.11 -5.94 -9.26
C VAL A 61 -14.73 -6.19 -10.71
N PHE A 62 -14.44 -7.45 -11.03
CA PHE A 62 -14.03 -7.88 -12.36
C PHE A 62 -14.85 -9.10 -12.79
N ASN A 63 -15.01 -9.29 -14.09
CA ASN A 63 -15.64 -10.51 -14.61
C ASN A 63 -14.64 -11.68 -14.60
N GLU A 64 -15.11 -12.91 -14.43
CA GLU A 64 -14.27 -14.09 -14.64
C GLU A 64 -13.57 -14.05 -16.01
N GLY A 65 -12.25 -14.32 -16.00
CA GLY A 65 -11.41 -14.26 -17.18
C GLY A 65 -10.91 -12.87 -17.58
N ALA A 66 -11.44 -11.79 -17.00
CA ALA A 66 -10.93 -10.44 -17.24
C ALA A 66 -9.55 -10.26 -16.57
N ASN A 67 -8.69 -9.48 -17.23
CA ASN A 67 -7.43 -9.05 -16.64
C ASN A 67 -7.65 -7.83 -15.75
N PHE A 68 -6.74 -7.60 -14.81
CA PHE A 68 -6.65 -6.38 -14.03
C PHE A 68 -5.18 -6.00 -13.85
N SER A 69 -4.90 -4.72 -13.63
CA SER A 69 -3.56 -4.25 -13.28
C SER A 69 -3.52 -3.80 -11.84
N ILE A 70 -2.44 -4.16 -11.13
CA ILE A 70 -2.14 -3.57 -9.83
C ILE A 70 -1.42 -2.26 -10.09
N TYR A 71 -1.96 -1.15 -9.56
CA TYR A 71 -1.43 0.20 -9.73
C TYR A 71 -1.07 0.77 -8.36
N PHE A 72 0.21 1.10 -8.18
CA PHE A 72 0.70 1.80 -7.00
C PHE A 72 1.56 2.99 -7.42
N ALA A 73 1.19 4.18 -6.98
CA ALA A 73 1.95 5.39 -7.23
C ALA A 73 2.40 6.05 -5.93
N VAL A 74 3.61 6.56 -5.95
CA VAL A 74 4.18 7.42 -4.91
C VAL A 74 4.51 8.74 -5.56
N THR A 75 4.02 9.84 -5.00
CA THR A 75 4.17 11.20 -5.56
C THR A 75 4.80 12.13 -4.53
N ASN A 76 5.80 12.90 -4.94
CA ASN A 76 6.38 13.93 -4.09
C ASN A 76 5.48 15.17 -4.03
N ASN A 77 4.81 15.40 -2.90
CA ASN A 77 4.05 16.63 -2.65
C ASN A 77 4.79 17.60 -1.70
N TRP A 78 6.07 17.36 -1.41
CA TRP A 78 6.90 18.35 -0.71
C TRP A 78 7.02 19.63 -1.53
N LYS A 79 7.42 20.70 -0.83
CA LYS A 79 7.72 22.00 -1.45
C LYS A 79 9.06 22.00 -2.16
N GLU A 80 9.87 20.96 -1.97
CA GLU A 80 11.19 20.80 -2.56
C GLU A 80 11.39 19.34 -3.02
N GLU A 81 12.43 19.15 -3.83
CA GLU A 81 12.89 17.83 -4.22
C GLU A 81 13.27 17.01 -2.99
N ILE A 82 12.99 15.71 -3.01
CA ILE A 82 13.43 14.76 -1.99
C ILE A 82 14.16 13.61 -2.66
N TYR A 83 14.70 12.68 -1.89
CA TYR A 83 15.15 11.39 -2.41
C TYR A 83 14.27 10.32 -1.81
N ILE A 84 13.59 9.52 -2.64
CA ILE A 84 12.82 8.37 -2.17
C ILE A 84 13.32 7.12 -2.89
N TYR A 85 13.50 6.03 -2.14
CA TYR A 85 13.94 4.78 -2.74
C TYR A 85 12.73 3.94 -3.14
N PRO A 86 12.57 3.55 -4.42
CA PRO A 86 11.43 2.73 -4.88
C PRO A 86 11.55 1.25 -4.48
N GLY A 87 12.32 0.95 -3.42
CA GLY A 87 12.59 -0.40 -2.93
C GLY A 87 11.36 -1.17 -2.47
N TYR A 88 10.24 -0.49 -2.22
CA TYR A 88 8.96 -1.13 -1.94
C TYR A 88 8.55 -2.13 -3.02
N ALA A 89 8.84 -1.84 -4.30
CA ALA A 89 8.52 -2.73 -5.41
C ALA A 89 9.45 -3.97 -5.51
N PHE A 90 10.54 -3.98 -4.74
CA PHE A 90 11.50 -5.09 -4.68
C PHE A 90 11.20 -6.06 -3.54
N SER A 91 10.21 -5.75 -2.68
CA SER A 91 9.75 -6.63 -1.62
C SER A 91 9.10 -7.89 -2.18
N ASP A 92 9.24 -9.00 -1.45
CA ASP A 92 8.58 -10.26 -1.80
C ASP A 92 7.06 -10.15 -1.76
N GLU A 93 6.52 -9.36 -0.82
CA GLU A 93 5.08 -9.24 -0.56
C GLU A 93 4.37 -8.21 -1.46
N PHE A 94 5.12 -7.34 -2.15
CA PHE A 94 4.52 -6.28 -2.95
C PHE A 94 3.75 -6.84 -4.16
N CYS A 95 2.49 -6.42 -4.31
CA CYS A 95 1.57 -6.86 -5.35
C CYS A 95 1.21 -8.36 -5.31
N GLU A 96 1.39 -9.03 -4.17
CA GLU A 96 0.83 -10.37 -3.99
C GLU A 96 -0.70 -10.33 -3.91
N VAL A 97 -1.32 -11.39 -4.43
CA VAL A 97 -2.77 -11.60 -4.41
C VAL A 97 -3.08 -12.81 -3.56
N TYR A 98 -4.08 -12.67 -2.71
CA TYR A 98 -4.52 -13.70 -1.78
C TYR A 98 -5.99 -14.01 -2.01
N ARG A 99 -6.39 -15.26 -1.86
CA ARG A 99 -7.80 -15.65 -1.80
C ARG A 99 -8.34 -15.39 -0.39
N SER A 100 -9.45 -14.67 -0.28
CA SER A 100 -9.95 -14.21 1.03
C SER A 100 -10.61 -15.30 1.88
N ASP A 101 -11.03 -16.41 1.27
CA ASP A 101 -11.77 -17.49 1.96
C ASP A 101 -10.86 -18.37 2.84
N ASP A 102 -9.65 -18.65 2.37
CA ASP A 102 -8.68 -19.53 3.03
C ASP A 102 -7.28 -18.90 3.17
N LEU A 103 -7.14 -17.63 2.81
CA LEU A 103 -5.90 -16.86 2.88
C LEU A 103 -4.78 -17.48 2.00
N GLN A 104 -5.14 -18.25 0.98
CA GLN A 104 -4.16 -18.80 0.05
C GLN A 104 -3.46 -17.67 -0.71
N ASN A 105 -2.13 -17.60 -0.59
CA ASN A 105 -1.29 -16.75 -1.45
C ASN A 105 -1.26 -17.35 -2.86
N LEU A 106 -1.65 -16.55 -3.86
CA LEU A 106 -1.71 -16.90 -5.28
C LEU A 106 -0.50 -16.37 -6.06
N GLY A 107 0.42 -15.68 -5.38
CA GLY A 107 1.61 -15.06 -5.92
C GLY A 107 1.38 -13.64 -6.39
N LYS A 108 2.31 -13.14 -7.21
CA LYS A 108 2.33 -11.80 -7.80
C LYS A 108 2.68 -11.88 -9.29
N PRO A 109 2.37 -10.86 -10.11
CA PRO A 109 2.52 -10.94 -11.56
C PRO A 109 3.95 -10.80 -12.12
N PHE A 110 4.95 -10.64 -11.25
CA PHE A 110 6.34 -10.41 -11.67
C PHE A 110 7.35 -11.05 -10.72
N ALA A 111 8.55 -11.30 -11.24
CA ALA A 111 9.71 -11.68 -10.45
C ALA A 111 10.83 -10.66 -10.63
N LEU A 112 11.45 -10.26 -9.52
CA LEU A 112 12.63 -9.40 -9.53
C LEU A 112 13.87 -10.22 -9.94
N LYS A 113 14.64 -9.71 -10.90
CA LYS A 113 15.87 -10.33 -11.42
C LYS A 113 17.13 -9.60 -11.06
N GLY A 114 17.03 -8.31 -10.78
CA GLY A 114 18.16 -7.52 -10.38
C GLY A 114 17.73 -6.15 -9.89
N VAL A 115 18.57 -5.56 -9.05
CA VAL A 115 18.42 -4.19 -8.56
C VAL A 115 19.68 -3.43 -8.94
N GLY A 116 19.53 -2.41 -9.77
CA GLY A 116 20.56 -1.42 -10.04
C GLY A 116 20.82 -0.55 -8.81
N ILE A 117 21.98 0.10 -8.81
CA ILE A 117 22.38 0.99 -7.72
C ILE A 117 22.22 2.44 -8.19
N GLY A 118 21.48 3.23 -7.44
CA GLY A 118 21.30 4.66 -7.65
C GLY A 118 20.17 5.17 -6.78
N GLY A 119 20.31 6.38 -6.24
CA GLY A 119 19.18 7.15 -5.76
C GLY A 119 19.14 8.40 -6.62
N PHE A 120 18.04 8.62 -7.33
CA PHE A 120 17.86 9.82 -8.12
C PHE A 120 17.04 10.84 -7.33
N PRO A 121 17.26 12.13 -7.58
CA PRO A 121 16.40 13.14 -7.01
C PRO A 121 14.97 12.93 -7.50
N PHE A 122 14.01 13.11 -6.58
CA PHE A 122 12.59 12.93 -6.80
C PHE A 122 11.92 14.29 -6.73
N ALA A 123 11.67 14.88 -7.90
CA ALA A 123 11.26 16.26 -8.06
C ALA A 123 9.85 16.52 -7.52
N VAL A 124 9.54 17.78 -7.22
CA VAL A 124 8.19 18.19 -6.77
C VAL A 124 7.15 17.83 -7.84
N GLY A 125 6.13 17.09 -7.44
CA GLY A 125 5.07 16.60 -8.32
C GLY A 125 5.46 15.40 -9.20
N GLU A 126 6.68 14.89 -9.09
CA GLU A 126 7.09 13.65 -9.74
C GLU A 126 6.40 12.45 -9.08
N SER A 127 6.10 11.43 -9.88
CA SER A 127 5.52 10.18 -9.41
C SER A 127 6.34 8.98 -9.88
N TYR A 128 6.65 8.08 -8.95
CA TYR A 128 6.98 6.70 -9.28
C TYR A 128 5.69 5.93 -9.41
N ILE A 129 5.40 5.42 -10.61
CA ILE A 129 4.18 4.70 -10.93
C ILE A 129 4.55 3.26 -11.26
N PHE A 130 4.24 2.34 -10.35
CA PHE A 130 4.30 0.90 -10.61
C PHE A 130 2.93 0.43 -11.08
N GLU A 131 2.84 0.03 -12.34
CA GLU A 131 1.64 -0.57 -12.92
C GLU A 131 2.00 -1.91 -13.52
N GLN A 132 1.27 -2.95 -13.11
CA GLN A 132 1.57 -4.29 -13.55
C GLN A 132 0.28 -5.10 -13.76
N PRO A 133 0.00 -5.57 -15.00
CA PRO A 133 -1.11 -6.46 -15.27
C PRO A 133 -0.90 -7.81 -14.57
N TRP A 134 -1.99 -8.41 -14.09
CA TRP A 134 -2.00 -9.75 -13.51
C TRP A 134 -1.60 -10.77 -14.58
N LEU A 135 -2.31 -10.78 -15.71
CA LEU A 135 -1.96 -11.56 -16.90
C LEU A 135 -0.98 -10.75 -17.75
N ASP A 136 0.32 -10.95 -17.50
CA ASP A 136 1.40 -10.31 -18.24
C ASP A 136 2.04 -11.29 -19.23
N GLU A 137 1.95 -10.99 -20.52
CA GLU A 137 2.45 -11.83 -21.61
C GLU A 137 3.86 -11.44 -22.08
N ARG A 138 4.56 -10.57 -21.35
CA ARG A 138 5.94 -10.20 -21.71
C ARG A 138 6.88 -11.39 -21.53
N GLU A 139 7.43 -11.83 -22.65
CA GLU A 139 8.45 -12.88 -22.75
C GLU A 139 9.87 -12.41 -22.38
N THR A 140 10.07 -11.10 -22.23
CA THR A 140 11.38 -10.50 -21.97
C THR A 140 11.36 -9.67 -20.70
N THR A 141 12.53 -9.57 -20.06
CA THR A 141 12.69 -8.69 -18.89
C THR A 141 12.44 -7.24 -19.25
N TRP A 142 11.89 -6.47 -18.32
CA TRP A 142 11.76 -5.02 -18.42
C TRP A 142 12.39 -4.33 -17.21
N ASN A 143 12.72 -3.05 -17.38
CA ASN A 143 13.18 -2.21 -16.27
C ASN A 143 12.03 -1.35 -15.77
N TRP A 144 11.96 -1.19 -14.45
CA TRP A 144 11.18 -0.14 -13.81
C TRP A 144 12.00 0.44 -12.66
N GLU A 145 12.23 1.75 -12.70
CA GLU A 145 13.20 2.42 -11.84
C GLU A 145 14.54 1.66 -11.79
N HIS A 146 14.93 1.19 -10.61
CA HIS A 146 16.16 0.42 -10.40
C HIS A 146 15.96 -1.09 -10.53
N GLY A 147 14.75 -1.59 -10.74
CA GLY A 147 14.47 -3.01 -10.81
C GLY A 147 14.48 -3.53 -12.25
N LEU A 148 15.08 -4.71 -12.44
CA LEU A 148 14.88 -5.56 -13.61
C LEU A 148 13.87 -6.65 -13.24
N PHE A 149 12.79 -6.76 -14.01
CA PHE A 149 11.67 -7.64 -13.73
C PHE A 149 11.38 -8.57 -14.90
N GLU A 150 10.74 -9.71 -14.65
CA GLU A 150 10.13 -10.56 -15.67
C GLU A 150 8.72 -10.99 -15.26
N SER A 151 7.90 -11.42 -16.22
CA SER A 151 6.55 -11.90 -15.98
C SER A 151 6.60 -13.28 -15.33
N THR A 152 5.73 -13.50 -14.34
CA THR A 152 5.50 -14.84 -13.81
C THR A 152 4.42 -15.61 -14.57
N HIS A 153 3.85 -15.02 -15.62
CA HIS A 153 2.83 -15.61 -16.48
C HIS A 153 1.64 -16.16 -15.68
N GLN A 154 1.06 -15.31 -14.83
CA GLN A 154 -0.10 -15.70 -14.03
C GLN A 154 -1.27 -16.14 -14.93
N VAL A 155 -2.11 -17.00 -14.38
CA VAL A 155 -3.33 -17.46 -15.03
C VAL A 155 -4.54 -16.67 -14.53
N PRO A 156 -5.65 -16.62 -15.30
CA PRO A 156 -6.87 -15.95 -14.85
C PRO A 156 -7.33 -16.46 -13.47
N LEU A 157 -7.72 -15.53 -12.61
CA LEU A 157 -8.31 -15.88 -11.32
C LEU A 157 -9.72 -16.47 -11.54
N PRO A 158 -10.07 -17.57 -10.86
CA PRO A 158 -11.44 -18.08 -10.87
C PRO A 158 -12.38 -17.11 -10.13
N LYS A 159 -13.68 -17.38 -10.16
CA LYS A 159 -14.65 -16.64 -9.35
C LYS A 159 -14.31 -16.73 -7.86
N GLY A 160 -14.37 -15.60 -7.17
CA GLY A 160 -14.02 -15.55 -5.76
C GLY A 160 -13.84 -14.16 -5.21
N ASN A 161 -13.52 -14.10 -3.92
CA ASN A 161 -13.12 -12.89 -3.23
C ASN A 161 -11.61 -12.97 -2.96
N TYR A 162 -10.94 -11.85 -3.17
CA TYR A 162 -9.49 -11.75 -3.11
C TYR A 162 -9.08 -10.48 -2.40
N TYR A 163 -7.81 -10.41 -2.02
CA TYR A 163 -7.20 -9.16 -1.62
C TYR A 163 -5.75 -9.04 -2.11
N THR A 164 -5.29 -7.80 -2.23
CA THR A 164 -3.88 -7.47 -2.37
C THR A 164 -3.55 -6.37 -1.38
N GLU A 165 -2.34 -6.36 -0.86
CA GLU A 165 -1.91 -5.39 0.13
C GLU A 165 -0.48 -4.90 -0.11
N VAL A 166 -0.23 -3.68 0.35
CA VAL A 166 1.09 -3.08 0.42
C VAL A 166 1.32 -2.70 1.87
N LYS A 167 2.30 -3.36 2.49
CA LYS A 167 2.80 -3.04 3.82
C LYS A 167 4.24 -2.60 3.71
N HIS A 168 4.51 -1.32 3.95
CA HIS A 168 5.85 -0.80 3.78
C HIS A 168 6.14 0.42 4.66
N GLN A 169 7.38 0.50 5.14
CA GLN A 169 7.93 1.70 5.75
C GLN A 169 8.76 2.43 4.68
N PHE A 170 8.30 3.61 4.24
CA PHE A 170 8.94 4.32 3.14
C PHE A 170 10.13 5.13 3.65
N GLU A 171 11.28 4.89 3.03
CA GLU A 171 12.52 5.62 3.30
C GLU A 171 12.64 6.83 2.36
N TYR A 172 12.91 8.01 2.93
CA TYR A 172 13.18 9.22 2.18
C TYR A 172 14.28 10.08 2.81
N ALA A 173 14.93 10.94 2.04
CA ALA A 173 15.90 11.92 2.53
C ALA A 173 15.61 13.31 1.96
N LEU A 174 15.90 14.34 2.76
CA LEU A 174 15.75 15.73 2.32
C LEU A 174 17.10 16.27 1.82
N PRO A 175 17.10 17.15 0.80
CA PRO A 175 18.32 17.83 0.37
C PRO A 175 18.97 18.57 1.53
N ASN A 176 20.28 18.46 1.65
CA ASN A 176 21.09 19.16 2.67
C ASN A 176 20.74 18.83 4.14
N VAL A 177 19.96 17.78 4.39
CA VAL A 177 19.71 17.25 5.73
C VAL A 177 20.43 15.91 5.83
N GLU A 178 21.27 15.75 6.84
CA GLU A 178 21.97 14.49 7.07
C GLU A 178 21.00 13.44 7.61
N GLY A 179 21.09 12.22 7.06
CA GLY A 179 20.32 11.07 7.51
C GLY A 179 19.08 10.77 6.68
N LYS A 180 18.62 9.53 6.82
CA LYS A 180 17.38 9.02 6.23
C LYS A 180 16.24 9.24 7.21
N ARG A 181 15.06 9.50 6.67
CA ARG A 181 13.78 9.54 7.36
C ARG A 181 12.94 8.37 6.91
N TYR A 182 11.99 8.02 7.76
CA TYR A 182 11.10 6.90 7.56
C TYR A 182 9.69 7.36 7.94
N THR A 183 8.70 6.95 7.17
CA THR A 183 7.31 7.02 7.60
C THR A 183 7.09 6.05 8.77
N ASP A 184 5.91 6.10 9.41
CA ASP A 184 5.39 4.91 10.09
C ASP A 184 5.20 3.76 9.07
N THR A 185 4.97 2.54 9.54
CA THR A 185 4.61 1.45 8.61
C THR A 185 3.21 1.72 8.08
N LEU A 186 3.11 1.84 6.76
CA LEU A 186 1.87 2.13 6.05
C LEU A 186 1.26 0.83 5.53
N PHE A 187 -0.05 0.68 5.68
CA PHE A 187 -0.79 -0.51 5.27
C PHE A 187 -1.92 -0.11 4.33
N PHE A 188 -1.82 -0.56 3.08
CA PHE A 188 -2.85 -0.36 2.07
C PHE A 188 -3.41 -1.71 1.68
N LYS A 189 -4.73 -1.89 1.72
CA LYS A 189 -5.37 -3.16 1.37
C LYS A 189 -6.58 -2.95 0.47
N ILE A 190 -6.60 -3.68 -0.64
CA ILE A 190 -7.74 -3.70 -1.55
C ILE A 190 -8.35 -5.09 -1.51
N ASN A 191 -9.58 -5.18 -1.03
CA ASN A 191 -10.42 -6.35 -1.25
C ASN A 191 -11.12 -6.20 -2.61
N PHE A 192 -11.16 -7.28 -3.39
CA PHE A 192 -11.78 -7.27 -4.71
C PHE A 192 -12.48 -8.61 -5.01
N LYS A 193 -13.30 -8.62 -6.06
CA LYS A 193 -14.12 -9.76 -6.45
C LYS A 193 -14.00 -10.08 -7.93
N ILE A 194 -13.94 -11.38 -8.23
CA ILE A 194 -14.11 -11.94 -9.58
C ILE A 194 -15.51 -12.57 -9.65
N LEU A 195 -16.34 -12.12 -10.60
CA LEU A 195 -17.76 -12.48 -10.75
C LEU A 195 -18.02 -13.70 -11.62
#